data_AF-A0A661CBC4-F1
#
_entry.id   AF-A0A661CBC4-F1
#
_cell.length_a   1.000
_cell.length_b   1.000
_cell.length_c   1.000
_cell.angle_alpha   90.00
_cell.angle_beta   90.00
_cell.angle_gamma   90.00
#
_symmetry.space_group_name_H-M   'P 1'
#
loop_
_entity.id
_entity.type
_entity.pdbx_description
1 polymer ?
#
loop_
_entity_poly.entity_id
_entity_poly.type
_entity_poly.pdbx_seq_one_letter_code
_entity_poly.pdbx_strand_id
1 'polypeptide(L)'
;MKYRLFIFLFVLLEPSMASAGEWSGYLGTEFRYFTEDPRDPRQHDENFSLVFEPEYYHEWDKGTQSLAFVPFFRLDQHDNERTHFDVREFTWAKVAENWELRLGLRKVFWGVTEFQHLVDVINQTDLVENIDTEDKLGQPMINLALI
;
A
#
# COMPACT_ATOMS: atom_id res chain seq x y z
N MET A 1 35.08 -35.51 -8.49
CA MET A 1 34.61 -34.11 -8.32
C MET A 1 34.49 -33.83 -6.83
N LYS A 2 35.20 -32.82 -6.31
CA LYS A 2 35.13 -32.43 -4.89
C LYS A 2 34.10 -31.31 -4.76
N TYR A 3 32.96 -31.58 -4.14
CA TYR A 3 31.95 -30.55 -3.84
C TYR A 3 32.46 -29.71 -2.66
N ARG A 4 32.59 -28.40 -2.86
CA ARG A 4 32.91 -27.43 -1.80
C ARG A 4 31.59 -26.95 -1.20
N LEU A 5 31.36 -27.30 0.06
CA LEU A 5 30.23 -26.82 0.85
C LEU A 5 30.49 -25.35 1.24
N PHE A 6 29.70 -24.42 0.71
CA PHE A 6 29.67 -23.04 1.18
C PHE A 6 28.56 -22.91 2.23
N ILE A 7 28.94 -22.68 3.48
CA ILE A 7 28.01 -22.35 4.56
C ILE A 7 27.87 -20.83 4.58
N PHE A 8 26.70 -20.32 4.18
CA PHE A 8 26.35 -18.92 4.39
C PHE A 8 25.81 -18.76 5.81
N LEU A 9 26.58 -18.11 6.67
CA LEU A 9 26.17 -17.75 8.03
C LEU A 9 25.29 -16.50 7.94
N PHE A 10 23.97 -16.67 8.01
CA PHE A 10 23.04 -15.56 8.23
C PHE A 10 23.11 -15.16 9.72
N VAL A 11 23.80 -14.07 10.02
CA VAL A 11 23.74 -13.43 11.34
C VAL A 11 22.47 -12.61 11.39
N LEU A 12 21.44 -13.13 12.05
CA LEU A 12 20.26 -12.37 12.46
C LEU A 12 20.69 -11.46 13.62
N LEU A 13 21.02 -10.21 13.31
CA LEU A 13 21.08 -9.13 14.29
C LEU A 13 19.63 -8.77 14.63
N GLU A 14 19.15 -9.18 15.80
CA GLU A 14 17.88 -8.67 16.32
C GLU A 14 18.10 -7.23 16.80
N PRO A 15 17.49 -6.21 16.17
CA PRO A 15 17.49 -4.89 16.76
C PRO A 15 16.52 -4.93 17.95
N SER A 16 17.05 -4.81 19.16
CA SER A 16 16.26 -4.50 20.35
C SER A 16 15.76 -3.06 20.28
N MET A 17 14.84 -2.77 19.36
CA MET A 17 14.09 -1.52 19.40
C MET A 17 12.83 -1.81 20.20
N ALA A 18 12.79 -1.31 21.44
CA ALA A 18 11.51 -0.95 22.05
C ALA A 18 10.96 0.24 21.24
N SER A 19 10.50 -0.03 20.03
CA SER A 19 9.84 0.92 19.14
C SER A 19 8.34 0.72 19.32
N ALA A 20 7.60 1.77 19.66
CA ALA A 20 6.14 1.77 19.55
C ALA A 20 5.66 1.84 18.08
N GLY A 21 6.55 1.57 17.13
CA GLY A 21 6.25 1.50 15.71
C GLY A 21 5.88 0.07 15.33
N GLU A 22 4.69 -0.09 14.78
CA GLU A 22 4.14 -1.34 14.27
C GLU A 22 4.35 -1.40 12.76
N TRP A 23 4.78 -2.57 12.28
CA TRP A 23 4.88 -2.85 10.86
C TRP A 23 3.86 -3.93 10.48
N SER A 24 3.06 -3.65 9.47
CA SER A 24 2.11 -4.56 8.84
C SER A 24 2.23 -4.43 7.32
N GLY A 25 1.25 -4.96 6.58
CA GLY A 25 1.15 -4.77 5.14
C GLY A 25 0.91 -6.05 4.36
N TYR A 26 1.02 -5.92 3.04
CA TYR A 26 0.62 -6.92 2.07
C TYR A 26 1.77 -7.22 1.08
N LEU A 27 1.95 -8.52 0.80
CA LEU A 27 2.81 -9.01 -0.27
C LEU A 27 1.98 -10.01 -1.09
N GLY A 28 1.81 -9.71 -2.38
CA GLY A 28 1.03 -10.53 -3.30
C GLY A 28 1.82 -10.90 -4.52
N THR A 29 1.56 -12.09 -5.07
CA THR A 29 2.03 -12.48 -6.40
C THR A 29 0.84 -12.95 -7.24
N GLU A 30 0.81 -12.56 -8.50
CA GLU A 30 -0.18 -13.00 -9.46
C GLU A 30 0.50 -13.75 -10.60
N PHE A 31 -0.08 -14.88 -11.00
CA PHE A 31 0.30 -15.61 -12.20
C PHE A 31 -0.96 -15.91 -13.02
N ARG A 32 -0.94 -15.55 -14.30
CA ARG A 32 -2.02 -15.79 -15.25
C ARG A 32 -1.47 -16.56 -16.45
N TYR A 33 -2.22 -17.55 -16.93
CA TYR A 33 -1.89 -18.33 -18.12
C TYR A 33 -3.14 -18.52 -18.98
N PHE A 34 -2.99 -18.33 -20.29
CA PHE A 34 -4.03 -18.50 -21.30
C PHE A 34 -3.70 -19.72 -22.17
N THR A 35 -4.70 -20.56 -22.41
CA THR A 35 -4.54 -21.83 -23.15
C THR A 35 -4.74 -21.67 -24.67
N GLU A 36 -5.30 -20.54 -25.09
CA GLU A 36 -5.59 -20.23 -26.48
C GLU A 36 -4.57 -19.22 -27.00
N ASP A 37 -4.20 -19.36 -28.27
CA ASP A 37 -3.24 -18.47 -28.91
C ASP A 37 -3.72 -17.00 -28.94
N PRO A 38 -2.80 -16.04 -28.81
CA PRO A 38 -3.13 -14.62 -28.77
C PRO A 38 -3.69 -14.17 -30.12
N ARG A 39 -4.79 -13.41 -30.09
CA ARG A 39 -5.45 -12.89 -31.30
C ARG A 39 -4.89 -11.54 -31.75
N ASP A 40 -4.11 -10.89 -30.89
CA ASP A 40 -3.41 -9.64 -31.13
C ASP A 40 -1.94 -9.80 -30.69
N PRO A 41 -0.94 -9.32 -31.45
CA PRO A 41 0.47 -9.44 -31.08
C PRO A 41 0.87 -8.80 -29.74
N ARG A 42 0.01 -7.94 -29.17
CA ARG A 42 0.22 -7.34 -27.84
C ARG A 42 -0.26 -8.24 -26.69
N GLN A 43 -0.93 -9.35 -26.99
CA GLN A 43 -1.37 -10.31 -25.98
C GLN A 43 -0.27 -11.34 -25.70
N HIS A 44 -0.19 -11.76 -24.45
CA HIS A 44 0.80 -12.71 -23.96
C HIS A 44 0.10 -13.93 -23.36
N ASP A 45 0.68 -15.11 -23.55
CA ASP A 45 0.12 -16.38 -23.06
C ASP A 45 0.22 -16.50 -21.54
N GLU A 46 1.15 -15.77 -20.94
CA GLU A 46 1.38 -15.75 -19.50
C GLU A 46 1.62 -14.32 -19.01
N ASN A 47 1.31 -14.07 -17.74
CA ASN A 47 1.71 -12.85 -17.05
C ASN A 47 2.04 -13.16 -15.60
N PHE A 48 3.08 -12.51 -15.09
CA PHE A 48 3.46 -12.52 -13.69
C PHE A 48 3.42 -11.09 -13.13
N SER A 49 2.92 -10.94 -11.91
CA SER A 49 2.97 -9.67 -11.18
C SER A 49 3.31 -9.89 -9.71
N LEU A 50 3.94 -8.88 -9.11
CA LEU A 50 4.22 -8.81 -7.68
C LEU A 50 3.74 -7.46 -7.14
N VAL A 51 3.07 -7.50 -5.99
CA VAL A 51 2.68 -6.32 -5.21
C VAL A 51 3.34 -6.37 -3.86
N PHE A 52 3.86 -5.23 -3.41
CA PHE A 52 4.38 -5.05 -2.07
C PHE A 52 3.89 -3.71 -1.50
N GLU A 53 3.14 -3.78 -0.40
CA GLU A 53 2.54 -2.63 0.29
C GLU A 53 2.80 -2.79 1.80
N PRO A 54 3.98 -2.42 2.30
CA PRO A 54 4.22 -2.41 3.73
C PRO A 54 3.48 -1.23 4.37
N GLU A 55 3.10 -1.40 5.63
CA GLU A 55 2.45 -0.38 6.43
C GLU A 55 3.30 -0.13 7.67
N TYR A 56 3.56 1.14 7.96
CA TYR A 56 4.18 1.57 9.19
C TYR A 56 3.22 2.45 9.98
N TYR A 57 2.97 2.08 11.23
CA TYR A 57 2.15 2.84 12.15
C TYR A 57 2.92 3.14 13.42
N HIS A 58 2.82 4.37 13.93
CA HIS A 58 3.50 4.75 15.17
C HIS A 58 2.63 5.68 16.00
N GLU A 59 2.42 5.34 17.26
CA GLU A 59 1.74 6.19 18.23
C GLU A 59 2.70 6.70 19.31
N TRP A 60 2.49 7.95 19.73
CA TRP A 60 3.19 8.56 20.85
C TRP A 60 2.28 9.49 21.64
N ASP A 61 2.84 10.15 22.67
CA ASP A 61 2.11 11.04 23.57
C ASP A 61 0.85 10.39 24.16
N LYS A 62 0.99 9.15 24.63
CA LYS A 62 -0.09 8.35 25.22
C LYS A 62 -1.28 8.15 24.26
N GLY A 63 -1.01 8.01 22.96
CA GLY A 63 -2.01 7.76 21.92
C GLY A 63 -2.68 9.04 21.39
N THR A 64 -2.20 10.23 21.75
CA THR A 64 -2.76 11.50 21.25
C THR A 64 -2.14 11.95 19.93
N GLN A 65 -1.04 11.33 19.51
CA GLN A 65 -0.42 11.58 18.22
C GLN A 65 -0.08 10.27 17.52
N SER A 66 -0.29 10.23 16.22
CA SER A 66 0.03 9.06 15.40
C SER A 66 0.61 9.44 14.04
N LEU A 67 1.40 8.54 13.47
CA LEU A 67 1.90 8.60 12.11
C LEU A 67 1.57 7.28 11.41
N ALA A 68 0.99 7.38 10.21
CA ALA A 68 0.79 6.24 9.30
C ALA A 68 1.57 6.50 8.00
N PHE A 69 2.32 5.51 7.54
CA PHE A 69 3.03 5.54 6.27
C PHE A 69 2.87 4.21 5.53
N VAL A 70 2.32 4.27 4.32
CA VAL A 70 1.99 3.11 3.49
C VAL A 70 2.51 3.36 2.08
N PRO A 71 3.78 3.01 1.79
CA PRO A 71 4.28 3.00 0.43
C PRO A 71 3.73 1.79 -0.34
N PHE A 72 3.62 1.92 -1.66
CA PHE A 72 3.11 0.87 -2.53
C PHE A 72 4.02 0.65 -3.72
N PHE A 73 4.27 -0.61 -4.05
CA PHE A 73 5.06 -1.02 -5.20
C PHE A 73 4.34 -2.12 -5.97
N ARG A 74 4.22 -1.94 -7.29
CA ARG A 74 3.81 -3.01 -8.21
C ARG A 74 4.86 -3.23 -9.29
N LEU A 75 5.13 -4.49 -9.57
CA LEU A 75 5.90 -4.95 -10.71
C LEU A 75 5.00 -5.86 -11.55
N ASP A 76 4.86 -5.59 -12.84
CA ASP A 76 4.11 -6.41 -13.78
C ASP A 76 5.01 -6.75 -14.98
N GLN A 77 4.97 -8.00 -15.42
CA GLN A 77 5.87 -8.53 -16.42
C GLN A 77 5.66 -7.91 -17.81
N HIS A 78 4.40 -7.68 -18.19
CA HIS A 78 4.03 -7.28 -19.55
C HIS A 78 3.33 -5.91 -19.63
N ASP A 79 3.00 -5.31 -18.49
CA ASP A 79 2.38 -3.98 -18.41
C ASP A 79 3.29 -2.98 -17.66
N ASN A 80 3.91 -2.08 -18.42
CA ASN A 80 4.82 -1.07 -17.84
C ASN A 80 4.05 0.02 -17.10
N GLU A 81 2.85 0.35 -17.57
CA GLU A 81 1.96 1.31 -16.95
C GLU A 81 1.51 0.83 -15.56
N ARG A 82 1.27 -0.47 -15.40
CA ARG A 82 0.93 -1.13 -14.12
C ARG A 82 2.15 -1.34 -13.20
N THR A 83 3.37 -1.18 -13.71
CA THR A 83 4.60 -1.19 -12.91
C THR A 83 4.89 0.20 -12.34
N HIS A 84 4.66 0.41 -11.05
CA HIS A 84 4.83 1.74 -10.46
C HIS A 84 5.12 1.70 -8.96
N PHE A 85 5.46 2.88 -8.44
CA PHE A 85 5.67 3.15 -7.03
C PHE A 85 4.87 4.40 -6.65
N ASP A 86 4.16 4.33 -5.53
CA ASP A 86 3.43 5.45 -4.97
C ASP A 86 3.39 5.40 -3.43
N VAL A 87 2.74 6.40 -2.83
CA VAL A 87 2.49 6.47 -1.38
C VAL A 87 0.98 6.54 -1.17
N ARG A 88 0.41 5.43 -0.70
CA ARG A 88 -1.04 5.28 -0.46
C ARG A 88 -1.49 6.08 0.75
N GLU A 89 -0.65 6.14 1.78
CA GLU A 89 -0.89 6.95 2.96
C GLU A 89 0.41 7.51 3.52
N PHE A 90 0.39 8.78 3.90
CA PHE A 90 1.39 9.42 4.73
C PHE A 90 0.69 10.46 5.59
N THR A 91 0.14 10.03 6.73
CA THR A 91 -0.71 10.87 7.56
C THR A 91 -0.13 11.02 8.96
N TRP A 92 0.02 12.27 9.39
CA TRP A 92 0.17 12.60 10.81
C TRP A 92 -1.17 13.03 11.39
N ALA A 93 -1.52 12.53 12.57
CA ALA A 93 -2.72 12.90 13.29
C ALA A 93 -2.39 13.37 14.71
N LYS A 94 -3.18 14.34 15.18
CA LYS A 94 -3.18 14.79 16.56
C LYS A 94 -4.60 14.93 17.08
N VAL A 95 -4.88 14.24 18.18
CA VAL A 95 -6.16 14.24 18.89
C VAL A 95 -6.00 15.05 20.17
N ALA A 96 -6.87 16.03 20.37
CA ALA A 96 -7.00 16.82 21.58
C ALA A 96 -8.40 16.63 22.19
N GLU A 97 -8.66 17.28 23.33
CA GLU A 97 -9.94 17.12 24.05
C GLU A 97 -11.18 17.53 23.24
N ASN A 98 -11.05 18.53 22.36
CA ASN A 98 -12.16 19.12 21.61
C ASN A 98 -11.86 19.33 20.12
N TRP A 99 -10.74 18.80 19.63
CA TRP A 99 -10.41 18.86 18.21
C TRP A 99 -9.49 17.72 17.78
N GLU A 100 -9.53 17.39 16.49
CA GLU A 100 -8.63 16.46 15.84
C GLU A 100 -8.08 17.09 14.55
N LEU A 101 -6.77 17.00 14.36
CA LEU A 101 -6.08 17.47 13.15
C LEU A 101 -5.41 16.30 12.46
N ARG A 102 -5.58 16.19 11.15
CA ARG A 102 -4.83 15.27 10.29
C ARG A 102 -4.21 16.01 9.13
N LEU A 103 -2.94 15.72 8.86
CA LEU A 103 -2.14 16.31 7.79
C LEU A 103 -1.46 15.22 6.97
N GLY A 104 -1.46 15.37 5.65
CA GLY A 104 -0.62 14.58 4.76
C GLY A 104 -1.39 13.95 3.60
N LEU A 105 -0.98 12.77 3.16
CA LEU A 105 -1.62 11.98 2.09
C LEU A 105 -2.54 10.93 2.71
N ARG A 106 -3.83 10.93 2.35
CA ARG A 106 -4.83 10.05 2.99
C ARG A 106 -5.93 9.59 2.03
N LYS A 107 -6.53 8.44 2.34
CA LYS A 107 -7.84 8.00 1.83
C LYS A 107 -8.94 8.22 2.87
N VAL A 108 -10.06 8.81 2.49
CA VAL A 108 -11.23 8.99 3.37
C VAL A 108 -12.08 7.73 3.34
N PHE A 109 -12.63 7.30 4.48
CA PHE A 109 -13.52 6.13 4.54
C PHE A 109 -14.75 6.50 5.35
N TRP A 110 -15.96 6.28 4.80
CA TRP A 110 -17.23 6.57 5.48
C TRP A 110 -17.98 5.32 5.98
N GLY A 111 -17.32 4.16 6.04
CA GLY A 111 -17.96 2.94 6.53
C GLY A 111 -18.93 2.36 5.51
N VAL A 112 -20.12 1.96 5.96
CA VAL A 112 -21.13 1.28 5.11
C VAL A 112 -21.57 2.13 3.91
N THR A 113 -21.48 3.46 4.01
CA THR A 113 -21.84 4.36 2.92
C THR A 113 -20.81 4.40 1.77
N GLU A 114 -19.64 3.76 1.95
CA GLU A 114 -18.64 3.58 0.88
C GLU A 114 -19.18 2.72 -0.27
N PHE A 115 -20.15 1.83 -0.02
CA PHE A 115 -20.70 0.91 -1.02
C PHE A 115 -21.32 1.60 -2.26
N GLN A 116 -21.56 2.91 -2.20
CA GLN A 116 -22.06 3.69 -3.35
C GLN A 116 -20.97 4.56 -3.99
N HIS A 117 -19.71 4.40 -3.58
CA HIS A 117 -18.55 5.18 -4.05
C HIS A 117 -18.77 6.70 -3.92
N LEU A 118 -19.60 7.14 -2.96
CA LEU A 118 -19.87 8.57 -2.77
C LEU A 118 -18.63 9.34 -2.33
N VAL A 119 -17.69 8.66 -1.66
CA VAL A 119 -16.42 9.23 -1.22
C VAL A 119 -15.46 9.47 -2.39
N ASP A 120 -15.75 8.96 -3.59
CA ASP A 120 -14.91 9.16 -4.78
C ASP A 120 -14.86 10.63 -5.25
N VAL A 121 -15.78 11.47 -4.77
CA VAL A 121 -15.67 12.93 -4.94
C VAL A 121 -14.43 13.50 -4.24
N ILE A 122 -13.92 12.79 -3.22
CA ILE A 122 -12.70 13.09 -2.47
C ILE A 122 -11.58 12.13 -2.88
N ASN A 123 -11.83 10.82 -2.83
CA ASN A 123 -10.84 9.79 -3.15
C ASN A 123 -10.77 9.56 -4.66
N GLN A 124 -9.62 9.83 -5.26
CA GLN A 124 -9.42 9.52 -6.66
C GLN A 124 -9.24 8.01 -6.88
N THR A 125 -9.97 7.45 -7.84
CA THR A 125 -9.82 6.06 -8.30
C THR A 125 -8.50 5.86 -9.05
N ASP A 126 -7.82 4.75 -8.73
CA ASP A 126 -6.60 4.30 -9.37
C ASP A 126 -6.91 3.28 -10.48
N LEU A 127 -7.14 3.79 -11.69
CA LEU A 127 -7.46 2.94 -12.85
C LEU A 127 -6.25 2.17 -13.40
N VAL A 128 -5.03 2.49 -12.96
CA VAL A 128 -3.82 1.75 -13.33
C VAL A 128 -3.78 0.42 -12.58
N GLU A 129 -4.25 0.43 -11.33
CA GLU A 129 -4.27 -0.76 -10.49
C GLU A 129 -5.37 -1.75 -10.89
N ASN A 130 -6.59 -1.25 -11.09
CA ASN A 130 -7.73 -2.06 -11.47
C ASN A 130 -8.82 -1.21 -12.14
N ILE A 131 -9.51 -1.81 -13.11
CA ILE A 131 -10.62 -1.19 -13.84
C ILE A 131 -11.96 -1.28 -13.09
N ASP A 132 -12.04 -2.08 -12.02
CA ASP A 132 -13.24 -2.24 -11.19
C ASP A 132 -13.53 -1.02 -10.30
N THR A 133 -12.62 -0.05 -10.27
CA THR A 133 -12.73 1.24 -9.56
C THR A 133 -12.66 1.16 -8.05
N GLU A 134 -12.24 0.03 -7.48
CA GLU A 134 -12.14 -0.16 -6.03
C GLU A 134 -10.86 0.44 -5.44
N ASP A 135 -9.76 0.41 -6.19
CA ASP A 135 -8.48 0.93 -5.76
C ASP A 135 -8.45 2.47 -5.77
N LYS A 136 -7.94 3.09 -4.70
CA LYS A 136 -7.88 4.55 -4.52
C LYS A 136 -6.45 5.05 -4.31
N LEU A 137 -6.19 6.27 -4.80
CA LEU A 137 -4.95 7.02 -4.58
C LEU A 137 -4.99 7.82 -3.28
N GLY A 138 -3.84 7.99 -2.63
CA GLY A 138 -3.69 8.90 -1.49
C GLY A 138 -3.82 10.37 -1.91
N GLN A 139 -4.64 11.14 -1.20
CA GLN A 139 -4.91 12.54 -1.50
C GLN A 139 -4.27 13.49 -0.48
N PRO A 140 -3.60 14.57 -0.92
CA PRO A 140 -3.13 15.63 -0.02
C PRO A 140 -4.31 16.28 0.71
N MET A 141 -4.27 16.26 2.04
CA MET A 141 -5.36 16.76 2.86
C MET A 141 -4.86 17.42 4.15
N ILE A 142 -5.59 18.47 4.53
CA ILE A 142 -5.61 19.02 5.88
C ILE A 142 -7.05 18.85 6.38
N ASN A 143 -7.24 18.09 7.45
CA ASN A 143 -8.55 17.83 8.04
C ASN A 143 -8.53 18.27 9.49
N LEU A 144 -9.37 19.26 9.83
CA LEU A 144 -9.62 19.69 11.20
C LEU A 144 -11.08 19.38 11.56
N ALA A 145 -11.28 18.55 12.58
CA ALA A 145 -12.58 18.27 13.16
C ALA A 145 -12.68 18.93 14.54
N LEU A 146 -13.80 19.60 14.82
CA LEU A 146 -14.14 20.13 16.14
C LEU A 146 -15.18 19.20 16.78
N ILE A 147 -14.95 18.81 18.04
CA ILE A 147 -15.77 17.84 18.79
C ILE A 147 -16.57 18.57 19.86
#